data_AF-A0A958V0E2-F1
#
_entry.id   AF-A0A958V0E2-F1
#
_cell.length_a   1.000
_cell.length_b   1.000
_cell.length_c   1.000
_cell.angle_alpha   90.00
_cell.angle_beta   90.00
_cell.angle_gamma   90.00
#
_symmetry.space_group_name_H-M   'P 1'
#
loop_
_entity.id
_entity.type
_entity.pdbx_description
1 polymer ?
#
loop_
_entity_poly.entity_id
_entity_poly.type
_entity_poly.pdbx_seq_one_letter_code
_entity_poly.pdbx_strand_id
1 'polypeptide(L)'
;MKFTVKSLNRFLLYKLPSAYLCGVRVKSLNNREAIATVKHSWINQNPFRSLYWAVQGMTSELATGILVMKEIAESGKKISMLVINQKGSFSKKATGKIRFICEDG
;
A
#
# COMPACT_ATOMS: atom_id res chain seq x y z
N MET A 1 1.32 -12.67 -12.52
CA MET A 1 0.99 -11.27 -12.89
C MET A 1 2.29 -10.54 -13.14
N LYS A 2 2.45 -9.74 -14.22
CA LYS A 2 3.63 -8.86 -14.36
C LYS A 2 3.60 -7.80 -13.26
N PHE A 3 4.67 -7.60 -12.49
CA PHE A 3 4.72 -6.59 -11.42
C PHE A 3 5.03 -5.20 -11.99
N THR A 4 3.98 -4.52 -12.44
CA THR A 4 4.04 -3.13 -12.93
C THR A 4 3.07 -2.28 -12.14
N VAL A 5 3.30 -0.97 -12.10
CA VAL A 5 2.39 -0.05 -11.42
C VAL A 5 0.94 -0.18 -11.93
N LYS A 6 0.74 -0.35 -13.25
CA LYS A 6 -0.61 -0.49 -13.83
C LYS A 6 -1.28 -1.79 -13.41
N SER A 7 -0.56 -2.92 -13.43
CA SER A 7 -1.13 -4.22 -13.05
C SER A 7 -1.43 -4.29 -11.55
N LEU A 8 -0.59 -3.72 -10.69
CA LEU A 8 -0.83 -3.66 -9.25
C LEU A 8 -2.05 -2.80 -8.92
N ASN A 9 -2.22 -1.66 -9.57
CA ASN A 9 -3.42 -0.84 -9.36
C ASN A 9 -4.70 -1.53 -9.89
N ARG A 10 -4.61 -2.35 -10.95
CA ARG A 10 -5.72 -3.23 -11.35
C ARG A 10 -5.97 -4.34 -10.33
N PHE A 11 -4.92 -4.93 -9.77
CA PHE A 11 -5.05 -5.91 -8.69
C PHE A 11 -5.79 -5.30 -7.50
N LEU A 12 -5.45 -4.08 -7.07
CA LEU A 12 -6.19 -3.38 -6.03
C LEU A 12 -7.67 -3.22 -6.40
N LEU A 13 -7.99 -2.81 -7.63
CA LEU A 13 -9.37 -2.66 -8.07
C LEU A 13 -10.17 -3.97 -7.98
N TYR A 14 -9.59 -5.09 -8.43
CA TYR A 14 -10.33 -6.36 -8.57
C TYR A 14 -10.20 -7.33 -7.39
N LYS A 15 -9.11 -7.25 -6.62
CA LYS A 15 -8.78 -8.20 -5.55
C LYS A 15 -8.72 -7.55 -4.17
N LEU A 16 -8.56 -6.23 -4.10
CA LEU A 16 -8.59 -5.48 -2.83
C LEU A 16 -9.39 -4.18 -2.96
N PRO A 17 -10.68 -4.25 -3.36
CA PRO A 17 -11.46 -3.08 -3.73
C PRO A 17 -11.61 -2.07 -2.59
N SER A 18 -11.59 -2.51 -1.33
CA SER A 18 -11.62 -1.61 -0.17
C SER A 18 -10.44 -0.62 -0.16
N ALA A 19 -9.22 -1.10 -0.40
CA ALA A 19 -8.03 -0.25 -0.52
C ALA A 19 -8.14 0.67 -1.75
N TYR A 20 -8.62 0.15 -2.88
CA TYR A 20 -8.80 0.96 -4.09
C TYR A 20 -9.81 2.10 -3.89
N LEU A 21 -10.95 1.83 -3.27
CA LEU A 21 -12.00 2.81 -2.97
C LEU A 21 -11.53 3.85 -1.95
N CYS A 22 -10.71 3.44 -0.97
CA CYS A 22 -10.05 4.37 -0.04
C CYS A 22 -8.95 5.22 -0.70
N GLY A 23 -8.68 5.03 -2.00
CA GLY A 23 -7.74 5.86 -2.76
C GLY A 23 -6.28 5.40 -2.70
N VAL A 24 -6.00 4.18 -2.22
CA VAL A 24 -4.66 3.59 -2.19
C VAL A 24 -4.20 3.29 -3.62
N ARG A 25 -3.01 3.76 -3.99
CA ARG A 25 -2.41 3.55 -5.31
C ARG A 25 -0.93 3.25 -5.20
N VAL A 26 -0.46 2.27 -5.96
CA VAL A 26 0.98 2.09 -6.20
C VAL A 26 1.45 3.22 -7.12
N LYS A 27 2.52 3.91 -6.74
CA LYS A 27 3.10 5.03 -7.50
C LYS A 27 4.36 4.62 -8.26
N SER A 28 5.25 3.86 -7.64
CA SER A 28 6.44 3.28 -8.26
C SER A 28 6.80 1.96 -7.58
N LEU A 29 7.54 1.14 -8.32
CA LEU A 29 8.11 -0.12 -7.86
C LEU A 29 9.39 -0.36 -8.66
N ASN A 30 10.49 -0.62 -7.97
CA ASN A 30 11.72 -1.14 -8.56
C ASN A 30 12.31 -2.22 -7.62
N ASN A 31 13.57 -2.60 -7.83
CA ASN A 31 14.21 -3.64 -7.01
C ASN A 31 14.60 -3.17 -5.61
N ARG A 32 14.75 -1.86 -5.38
CA ARG A 32 15.21 -1.30 -4.10
C ARG A 32 14.07 -0.69 -3.29
N GLU A 33 13.09 -0.11 -3.97
CA GLU A 33 11.99 0.61 -3.32
C GLU A 33 10.63 0.33 -3.93
N ALA A 34 9.61 0.45 -3.08
CA ALA A 34 8.21 0.48 -3.44
C ALA A 34 7.54 1.71 -2.81
N ILE A 35 6.79 2.45 -3.61
CA ILE A 35 6.07 3.65 -3.16
C ILE A 35 4.58 3.45 -3.39
N ALA A 36 3.82 3.47 -2.30
CA ALA A 36 2.37 3.57 -2.31
C ALA A 36 1.93 4.99 -1.91
N THR A 37 0.75 5.40 -2.37
CA THR A 37 0.20 6.73 -2.10
C THR A 37 -1.28 6.66 -1.81
N VAL A 38 -1.76 7.61 -1.01
CA VAL A 38 -3.18 7.84 -0.79
C VAL A 38 -3.44 9.33 -0.65
N LYS A 39 -4.53 9.80 -1.28
CA LYS A 39 -4.98 11.19 -1.18
C LYS A 39 -6.10 11.27 -0.14
N HIS A 40 -5.93 12.10 0.88
CA HIS A 40 -6.96 12.44 1.84
C HIS A 40 -8.20 12.99 1.12
N SER A 41 -9.36 12.38 1.38
CA SER A 41 -10.66 12.67 0.78
C SER A 41 -11.79 12.26 1.73
N TRP A 42 -13.04 12.58 1.37
CA TRP A 42 -14.20 12.34 2.25
C TRP A 42 -14.38 10.87 2.67
N ILE A 43 -14.04 9.91 1.79
CA ILE A 43 -14.25 8.48 2.05
C ILE A 43 -13.20 7.88 3.00
N ASN A 44 -12.03 8.51 3.12
CA ASN A 44 -10.89 7.97 3.88
C ASN A 44 -10.48 8.85 5.09
N GLN A 45 -11.27 9.87 5.41
CA GLN A 45 -11.05 10.73 6.56
C GLN A 45 -11.56 10.11 7.86
N ASN A 46 -11.00 10.57 8.98
CA ASN A 46 -11.52 10.37 10.32
C ASN A 46 -12.30 11.61 10.81
N PRO A 47 -13.00 11.55 11.97
CA PRO A 47 -13.72 12.69 12.54
C PRO A 47 -12.85 13.94 12.85
N PHE A 48 -11.53 13.81 12.80
CA PHE A 48 -10.57 14.88 13.08
C PHE A 48 -10.00 15.54 11.81
N ARG A 49 -10.65 15.35 10.66
CA ARG A 49 -10.31 15.93 9.35
C ARG A 49 -8.89 15.55 8.87
N SER A 50 -8.53 14.30 9.08
CA SER A 50 -7.26 13.72 8.62
C SER A 50 -7.47 12.29 8.15
N LEU A 51 -6.50 11.73 7.42
CA LEU A 51 -6.55 10.37 6.92
C LEU A 51 -6.73 9.36 8.08
N TYR A 52 -7.73 8.49 7.96
CA TYR A 52 -7.99 7.45 8.95
C TYR A 52 -6.81 6.50 9.09
N TRP A 53 -6.48 6.11 10.33
CA TRP A 53 -5.27 5.34 10.62
C TRP A 53 -5.26 3.99 9.89
N ALA A 54 -6.42 3.33 9.74
CA ALA A 54 -6.49 2.06 9.01
C ALA A 54 -6.15 2.24 7.52
N VAL A 55 -6.47 3.41 6.93
CA VAL A 55 -6.10 3.74 5.54
C VAL A 55 -4.59 3.99 5.41
N GLN A 56 -3.98 4.59 6.43
CA GLN A 56 -2.52 4.69 6.53
C GLN A 56 -1.89 3.29 6.66
N GLY A 57 -2.47 2.45 7.52
CA GLY A 57 -2.07 1.05 7.75
C GLY A 57 -2.05 0.23 6.46
N MET A 58 -3.18 0.15 5.73
CA MET A 58 -3.26 -0.57 4.45
C MET A 58 -2.28 -0.03 3.39
N THR A 59 -2.02 1.28 3.39
CA THR A 59 -1.09 1.87 2.40
C THR A 59 0.35 1.52 2.73
N SER A 60 0.71 1.52 4.02
CA SER A 60 2.03 1.09 4.49
C SER A 60 2.25 -0.42 4.29
N GLU A 61 1.26 -1.24 4.62
CA GLU A 61 1.27 -2.69 4.40
C GLU A 61 1.46 -3.02 2.91
N LEU A 62 0.76 -2.30 2.03
CA LEU A 62 0.92 -2.47 0.60
C LEU A 62 2.33 -2.10 0.13
N ALA A 63 2.90 -0.99 0.61
CA ALA A 63 4.24 -0.55 0.23
C ALA A 63 5.29 -1.62 0.55
N THR A 64 5.25 -2.19 1.76
CA THR A 64 6.19 -3.26 2.17
C THR A 64 5.87 -4.60 1.51
N GLY A 65 4.58 -4.95 1.41
CA GLY A 65 4.12 -6.25 0.91
C GLY A 65 4.37 -6.45 -0.58
N ILE A 66 4.34 -5.39 -1.41
CA ILE A 66 4.56 -5.51 -2.86
C ILE A 66 5.94 -6.08 -3.19
N LEU A 67 6.99 -5.71 -2.45
CA LEU A 67 8.35 -6.23 -2.66
C LEU A 67 8.39 -7.74 -2.42
N VAL A 68 7.80 -8.20 -1.32
CA VAL A 68 7.69 -9.64 -1.00
C VAL A 68 6.83 -10.37 -2.04
N MET A 69 5.70 -9.79 -2.44
CA MET A 69 4.83 -10.37 -3.48
C MET A 69 5.57 -10.52 -4.82
N LYS A 70 6.42 -9.56 -5.16
CA LYS A 70 7.24 -9.59 -6.37
C LYS A 70 8.27 -10.72 -6.29
N GLU A 71 9.01 -10.82 -5.18
CA GLU A 71 10.00 -11.87 -4.97
C GLU A 71 9.36 -13.27 -4.99
N ILE A 72 8.21 -13.45 -4.33
CA ILE A 72 7.45 -14.70 -4.40
C ILE A 72 7.10 -15.05 -5.85
N ALA A 73 6.64 -14.06 -6.64
CA ALA A 73 6.28 -14.29 -8.02
C ALA A 73 7.50 -14.60 -8.91
N GLU A 74 8.65 -13.96 -8.67
CA GLU A 74 9.91 -14.21 -9.38
C GLU A 74 10.50 -15.58 -9.03
N SER A 75 10.31 -16.04 -7.78
CA SER A 75 10.74 -17.38 -7.34
C SER A 75 10.03 -18.54 -8.02
N GLY A 76 8.85 -18.30 -8.63
CA GLY A 76 8.01 -19.33 -9.24
C GLY A 76 7.34 -20.30 -8.25
N LYS A 77 7.50 -20.09 -6.94
CA LYS A 77 6.95 -20.97 -5.89
C LYS A 77 5.56 -20.50 -5.43
N LYS A 78 4.72 -21.46 -5.02
CA LYS A 78 3.40 -21.19 -4.42
C LYS A 78 3.57 -20.88 -2.93
N ILE A 79 3.75 -19.62 -2.59
CA ILE A 79 3.93 -19.15 -1.21
C ILE A 79 2.71 -18.31 -0.80
N SER A 80 2.14 -18.62 0.36
CA SER A 80 1.10 -17.79 0.99
C SER A 80 1.76 -16.76 1.90
N MET A 81 1.43 -15.48 1.70
CA MET A 81 1.95 -14.37 2.50
C MET A 81 0.86 -13.87 3.45
N LEU A 82 1.18 -13.75 4.74
CA LEU A 82 0.30 -13.25 5.78
C LEU A 82 1.04 -12.21 6.62
N VAL A 83 0.37 -11.10 6.92
CA VAL A 83 0.89 -10.11 7.87
C VAL A 83 0.69 -10.64 9.28
N ILE A 84 1.79 -10.77 10.03
CA ILE A 84 1.76 -11.29 11.41
C ILE A 84 1.83 -10.18 12.47
N ASN A 85 2.43 -9.04 12.13
CA ASN A 85 2.63 -7.92 13.04
C ASN A 85 2.89 -6.64 12.25
N GLN A 86 2.39 -5.52 12.75
CA GLN A 86 2.63 -4.19 12.20
C GLN A 86 2.77 -3.20 13.36
N LYS A 87 3.87 -2.44 13.36
CA LYS A 87 4.12 -1.36 14.33
C LYS A 87 4.23 -0.04 13.57
N GLY A 88 3.64 1.00 14.12
CA GLY A 88 3.66 2.34 13.54
C GLY A 88 3.53 3.42 14.61
N SER A 89 4.11 4.58 14.35
CA SER A 89 4.01 5.76 15.22
C SER A 89 3.41 6.93 14.43
N PHE A 90 2.48 7.65 15.05
CA PHE A 90 1.78 8.79 14.43
C PHE A 90 2.18 10.08 15.14
N SER A 91 3.05 10.87 14.51
CA SER A 91 3.55 12.14 15.07
C SER A 91 2.79 13.37 14.58
N LYS A 92 2.06 13.26 13.45
CA LYS A 92 1.32 14.37 12.85
C LYS A 92 0.07 13.90 12.13
N LYS A 93 -0.94 14.77 12.06
CA LYS A 93 -2.12 14.55 11.21
C LYS A 93 -1.71 14.45 9.75
N ALA A 94 -2.12 13.37 9.10
CA ALA A 94 -1.91 13.14 7.69
C ALA A 94 -3.00 13.84 6.87
N THR A 95 -2.66 14.95 6.21
CA THR A 95 -3.54 15.72 5.33
C THR A 95 -2.92 15.87 3.94
N GLY A 96 -3.75 15.88 2.89
CA GLY A 96 -3.28 15.98 1.51
C GLY A 96 -2.90 14.63 0.90
N LYS A 97 -1.86 14.59 0.08
CA LYS A 97 -1.39 13.36 -0.58
C LYS A 97 -0.19 12.79 0.17
N ILE A 98 -0.36 11.60 0.72
CA ILE A 98 0.63 10.94 1.57
C ILE A 98 1.37 9.88 0.75
N ARG A 99 2.69 9.79 0.95
CA ARG A 99 3.56 8.76 0.38
C ARG A 99 3.97 7.80 1.48
N PHE A 100 3.91 6.52 1.18
CA PHE A 100 4.42 5.42 2.00
C PHE A 100 5.51 4.77 1.16
N ILE A 101 6.71 4.69 1.73
CA ILE A 101 7.93 4.30 1.03
C ILE A 101 8.51 3.13 1.83
N CYS A 102 8.81 2.04 1.13
CA CYS A 102 9.63 0.96 1.65
C CYS A 102 10.88 0.89 0.78
N GLU A 103 12.06 0.89 1.40
CA GLU A 103 13.38 0.89 0.76
C GLU A 103 14.17 -0.41 1.08
N ASP A 104 13.46 -1.44 1.53
CA ASP A 104 14.02 -2.72 1.98
C ASP A 104 14.00 -3.78 0.86
N GLY A 105 14.12 -3.35 -0.40
CA GLY A 105 14.10 -4.22 -1.58
C GLY A 105 15.41 -4.92 -1.90
#